data_AF-A0A819EJB0-F1
#
_entry.id   AF-A0A819EJB0-F1
#
_cell.length_a   1.000
_cell.length_b   1.000
_cell.length_c   1.000
_cell.angle_alpha   90.00
_cell.angle_beta   90.00
_cell.angle_gamma   90.00
#
_symmetry.space_group_name_H-M   'P 1'
#
loop_
_entity.id
_entity.type
_entity.pdbx_description
1 polymer ?
#
loop_
_entity_poly.entity_id
_entity_poly.type
_entity_poly.pdbx_seq_one_letter_code
_entity_poly.pdbx_strand_id
1 'polypeptide(L)'
;NVKFSTDHFLSLRLAYNLRKLAIGKDIHWVEVTDEELSKINPKDDLFQGFPPLYITAGTNEISIDAIRDMTKKIRSAGVEVILDEGEGLMHTYALFDLWSPQSRYVQEKIRQWIREQLLIGIQSKSKSKTVTTNPQCI
;
A
#
# COMPACT_ATOMS: atom_id res chain seq x y z
N ASN A 1 22.40 13.59 -4.11
CA ASN A 1 22.92 14.48 -3.04
C ASN A 1 21.76 15.12 -2.29
N VAL A 2 21.11 14.36 -1.40
CA VAL A 2 20.11 14.89 -0.48
C VAL A 2 20.79 15.04 0.88
N LYS A 3 20.94 16.27 1.36
CA LYS A 3 21.48 16.56 2.69
C LYS A 3 20.33 16.47 3.69
N PHE A 4 20.37 15.47 4.56
CA PHE A 4 19.40 15.31 5.65
C PHE A 4 19.69 16.29 6.78
N SER A 5 18.64 16.93 7.32
CA SER A 5 18.73 17.82 8.48
C SER A 5 18.94 17.02 9.78
N THR A 6 19.87 17.49 10.62
CA THR A 6 20.26 16.90 11.91
C THR A 6 19.15 16.82 12.95
N ASP A 7 18.05 17.57 12.79
CA ASP A 7 16.99 17.66 13.80
C ASP A 7 16.08 16.42 13.84
N HIS A 8 16.00 15.67 12.73
CA HIS A 8 15.21 14.42 12.64
C HIS A 8 15.81 13.26 13.44
N PHE A 9 17.12 13.31 13.73
CA PHE A 9 17.79 12.25 14.49
C PHE A 9 17.48 12.32 15.99
N LEU A 10 17.19 13.50 16.54
CA LEU A 10 16.89 13.67 17.96
C LEU A 10 15.53 13.09 18.35
N SER A 11 14.51 13.24 17.49
CA SER A 11 13.18 12.67 17.73
C SER A 11 13.19 11.14 17.65
N LEU A 12 13.93 10.56 16.69
CA LEU A 12 14.14 9.12 16.60
C LEU A 12 14.95 8.58 17.77
N ARG A 13 15.96 9.31 18.26
CA ARG A 13 16.75 8.94 19.44
C ARG A 13 15.90 8.93 20.71
N LEU A 14 15.00 9.92 20.86
CA LEU A 14 14.08 10.01 22.00
C LEU A 14 13.01 8.90 21.93
N ALA A 15 12.42 8.66 20.76
CA ALA A 15 11.49 7.56 20.55
C ALA A 15 12.14 6.19 20.80
N TYR A 16 13.40 6.01 20.39
CA TYR A 16 14.20 4.83 20.66
C TYR A 16 14.42 4.61 22.17
N ASN A 17 14.82 5.67 22.90
CA ASN A 17 15.06 5.60 24.34
C ASN A 17 13.77 5.33 25.14
N LEU A 18 12.66 5.98 24.79
CA LEU A 18 11.36 5.76 25.43
C LEU A 18 10.83 4.34 25.17
N ARG A 19 11.06 3.79 23.98
CA ARG A 19 10.65 2.43 23.63
C ARG A 19 11.55 1.35 24.26
N LYS A 20 12.84 1.63 24.45
CA LYS A 20 13.78 0.76 25.19
C LYS A 20 13.35 0.59 26.65
N LEU A 21 12.90 1.68 27.29
CA LEU A 21 12.34 1.66 28.64
C LEU A 21 11.02 0.86 28.73
N ALA A 22 10.19 0.89 27.68
CA ALA A 22 8.87 0.26 27.70
C ALA A 22 8.85 -1.25 27.40
N ILE A 23 9.78 -1.76 26.57
CA ILE A 23 9.70 -3.13 26.03
C ILE A 23 10.82 -4.05 26.56
N GLY A 24 11.88 -3.50 27.17
CA GLY A 24 12.97 -4.30 27.75
C GLY A 24 13.74 -5.17 26.75
N LYS A 25 13.53 -4.97 25.44
CA LYS A 25 14.25 -5.65 24.37
C LYS A 25 15.05 -4.64 23.57
N ASP A 26 16.34 -4.90 23.42
CA ASP A 26 17.19 -4.14 22.51
C ASP A 26 16.76 -4.43 21.07
N ILE A 27 16.19 -3.42 20.42
CA ILE A 27 15.96 -3.44 18.98
C ILE A 27 17.28 -2.98 18.36
N HIS A 28 18.03 -3.92 17.78
CA HIS A 28 19.23 -3.62 17.03
C HIS A 28 18.85 -3.37 15.57
N TRP A 29 19.32 -2.26 15.01
CA TRP A 29 19.38 -2.13 13.55
C TRP A 29 20.39 -3.15 13.05
N VAL A 30 19.93 -4.14 12.29
CA VAL A 30 20.80 -5.11 11.63
C VAL A 30 21.16 -4.52 10.28
N GLU A 31 22.44 -4.34 10.02
CA GLU A 31 22.91 -4.11 8.66
C GLU A 31 22.61 -5.36 7.85
N VAL A 32 21.63 -5.24 6.94
CA VAL A 32 21.32 -6.28 5.98
C VAL A 32 22.21 -6.10 4.76
N THR A 33 22.81 -7.19 4.31
CA THR A 33 23.55 -7.21 3.05
C THR A 33 22.59 -7.01 1.87
N ASP A 34 23.10 -6.54 0.73
CA ASP A 34 22.30 -6.41 -0.50
C ASP A 34 21.66 -7.75 -0.92
N GLU A 35 22.35 -8.86 -0.64
CA GLU A 35 21.87 -10.21 -0.91
C GLU A 35 20.69 -10.60 -0.01
N GLU A 36 20.69 -10.18 1.27
CA GLU A 36 19.57 -10.36 2.18
C GLU A 36 18.41 -9.42 1.83
N LEU A 37 18.73 -8.17 1.47
CA LEU A 37 17.74 -7.18 1.06
C LEU A 37 17.00 -7.63 -0.20
N SER A 38 17.70 -8.25 -1.16
CA SER A 38 17.11 -8.84 -2.37
C SER A 38 16.13 -9.97 -2.07
N LYS A 39 16.23 -10.67 -0.93
CA LYS A 39 15.31 -11.75 -0.55
C LYS A 39 14.03 -11.22 0.07
N ILE A 40 14.06 -10.00 0.63
CA ILE A 40 12.94 -9.38 1.35
C ILE A 40 12.19 -8.39 0.46
N ASN A 41 12.89 -7.71 -0.46
CA ASN A 41 12.27 -6.78 -1.38
C ASN A 41 11.43 -7.50 -2.45
N PRO A 42 10.26 -6.94 -2.80
CA PRO A 42 9.50 -7.37 -3.97
C PRO A 42 10.36 -7.48 -5.21
N LYS A 43 10.33 -8.65 -5.86
CA LYS A 43 10.90 -8.82 -7.20
C LYS A 43 10.11 -7.98 -8.21
N ASP A 44 10.74 -7.61 -9.31
CA ASP A 44 10.11 -6.74 -10.31
C ASP A 44 8.90 -7.41 -11.01
N ASP A 45 8.85 -8.74 -11.04
CA ASP A 45 7.74 -9.52 -11.59
C ASP A 45 6.63 -9.83 -10.57
N LEU A 46 6.80 -9.45 -9.30
CA LEU A 46 5.88 -9.81 -8.21
C LEU A 46 4.44 -9.44 -8.53
N PHE A 47 4.23 -8.30 -9.18
CA PHE A 47 2.91 -7.71 -9.38
C PHE A 47 2.17 -8.23 -10.61
N GLN A 48 2.77 -9.11 -11.42
CA GLN A 48 2.10 -9.67 -12.59
C GLN A 48 0.86 -10.47 -12.18
N GLY A 49 -0.28 -10.14 -12.78
CA GLY A 49 -1.57 -10.79 -12.49
C GLY A 49 -2.22 -10.40 -11.16
N PHE A 50 -1.70 -9.37 -10.47
CA PHE A 50 -2.37 -8.85 -9.28
C PHE A 50 -3.76 -8.28 -9.63
N PRO A 51 -4.72 -8.36 -8.70
CA PRO A 51 -5.98 -7.66 -8.84
C PRO A 51 -5.76 -6.13 -8.82
N PRO A 52 -6.74 -5.34 -9.27
CA PRO A 52 -6.72 -3.89 -9.06
C PRO A 52 -6.46 -3.53 -7.59
N LEU A 53 -5.67 -2.50 -7.34
CA LEU A 53 -5.27 -2.08 -5.99
C LEU A 53 -5.71 -0.64 -5.68
N TYR A 54 -6.13 -0.43 -4.43
CA TYR A 54 -6.34 0.88 -3.85
C TYR A 54 -5.34 1.07 -2.70
N ILE A 55 -4.40 2.00 -2.89
CA ILE A 55 -3.33 2.30 -1.94
C ILE A 55 -3.60 3.67 -1.32
N THR A 56 -3.58 3.76 0.00
CA THR A 56 -3.61 5.02 0.74
C THR A 56 -2.25 5.33 1.32
N ALA A 57 -1.85 6.59 1.26
CA ALA A 57 -0.58 7.06 1.81
C ALA A 57 -0.72 8.49 2.33
N GLY A 58 -0.05 8.82 3.43
CA GLY A 58 0.01 10.18 3.93
C GLY A 58 1.25 10.89 3.39
N THR A 59 1.15 12.14 2.92
CA THR A 59 2.34 12.81 2.37
C THR A 59 3.37 13.17 3.45
N ASN A 60 2.99 13.14 4.73
CA ASN A 60 3.86 13.35 5.88
C ASN A 60 4.23 12.02 6.56
N GLU A 61 4.74 11.05 5.78
CA GLU A 61 5.26 9.78 6.29
C GLU A 61 6.60 9.43 5.64
N ILE A 62 7.45 8.69 6.38
CA ILE A 62 8.80 8.35 5.92
C ILE A 62 8.82 7.46 4.65
N SER A 63 7.75 6.69 4.44
CA SER A 63 7.67 5.69 3.38
C SER A 63 7.08 6.22 2.06
N ILE A 64 6.70 7.51 1.99
CA ILE A 64 5.91 8.03 0.87
C ILE A 64 6.60 7.84 -0.49
N ASP A 65 7.91 8.06 -0.57
CA ASP A 65 8.66 7.90 -1.82
C ASP A 65 8.75 6.42 -2.23
N ALA A 66 8.96 5.52 -1.25
CA ALA A 66 8.94 4.08 -1.50
C ALA A 66 7.55 3.60 -1.98
N ILE A 67 6.46 4.15 -1.42
CA ILE A 67 5.09 3.84 -1.85
C ILE A 67 4.84 4.32 -3.28
N ARG A 68 5.29 5.54 -3.63
CA ARG A 68 5.18 6.08 -4.99
C ARG A 68 5.96 5.23 -5.99
N ASP A 69 7.18 4.81 -5.65
CA ASP A 69 8.00 3.97 -6.53
C ASP A 69 7.42 2.57 -6.68
N MET A 70 6.91 1.96 -5.60
CA MET A 70 6.17 0.71 -5.66
C MET A 70 4.94 0.83 -6.56
N THR A 71 4.18 1.93 -6.44
CA THR A 71 2.99 2.19 -7.27
C THR A 71 3.36 2.25 -8.76
N LYS A 72 4.48 2.89 -9.13
CA LYS A 72 4.98 2.91 -10.52
C LYS A 72 5.31 1.51 -11.02
N LYS A 73 5.97 0.68 -10.19
CA LYS A 73 6.29 -0.72 -10.54
C LYS A 73 5.03 -1.55 -10.77
N ILE A 74 4.04 -1.44 -9.89
CA ILE A 74 2.77 -2.16 -10.02
C ILE A 74 2.04 -1.75 -11.31
N ARG A 75 1.96 -0.45 -11.60
CA ARG A 75 1.37 0.05 -12.86
C ARG A 75 2.11 -0.46 -14.09
N SER A 76 3.44 -0.53 -14.02
CA SER A 76 4.27 -1.06 -15.12
C SER A 76 4.04 -2.55 -15.37
N ALA A 77 3.55 -3.30 -14.38
CA ALA A 77 3.13 -4.69 -14.52
C ALA A 77 1.70 -4.84 -15.11
N GLY A 78 1.07 -3.74 -15.55
CA GLY A 78 -0.26 -3.76 -16.17
C GLY A 78 -1.43 -3.80 -15.18
N VAL A 79 -1.16 -3.60 -13.88
CA VAL A 79 -2.17 -3.62 -12.83
C VAL A 79 -2.79 -2.22 -12.67
N GLU A 80 -4.12 -2.17 -12.56
CA GLU A 80 -4.82 -0.94 -12.23
C GLU A 80 -4.56 -0.55 -10.78
N VAL A 81 -4.03 0.66 -10.55
CA VAL A 81 -3.71 1.13 -9.19
C VAL A 81 -4.16 2.57 -8.99
N ILE A 82 -4.97 2.75 -7.94
CA ILE A 82 -5.27 4.05 -7.35
C ILE A 82 -4.29 4.27 -6.20
N LEU A 83 -3.57 5.40 -6.23
CA LEU A 83 -2.80 5.91 -5.11
C LEU A 83 -3.50 7.18 -4.62
N ASP A 84 -4.12 7.10 -3.44
CA ASP A 84 -4.85 8.18 -2.80
C ASP A 84 -3.98 8.79 -1.69
N GLU A 85 -3.35 9.91 -2.01
CA GLU A 85 -2.43 10.60 -1.11
C GLU A 85 -3.16 11.64 -0.26
N GLY A 86 -3.07 11.48 1.07
CA GLY A 86 -3.56 12.42 2.05
C GLY A 86 -2.54 13.50 2.35
N GLU A 87 -2.79 14.72 1.85
CA GLU A 87 -1.88 15.86 2.06
C GLU A 87 -1.69 16.20 3.55
N GLY A 88 -0.44 16.25 4.00
CA GLY A 88 -0.04 16.48 5.38
C GLY A 88 -0.37 15.36 6.36
N LEU A 89 -0.97 14.26 5.90
CA LEU A 89 -1.43 13.17 6.76
C LEU A 89 -0.27 12.22 7.09
N MET A 90 -0.38 11.60 8.26
CA MET A 90 0.64 10.69 8.79
C MET A 90 0.49 9.26 8.25
N HIS A 91 1.46 8.43 8.61
CA HIS A 91 1.40 6.99 8.38
C HIS A 91 0.07 6.38 8.86
N THR A 92 -0.52 5.54 8.01
CA THR A 92 -1.78 4.82 8.26
C THR A 92 -2.98 5.68 8.68
N TYR A 93 -3.04 6.95 8.25
CA TYR A 93 -4.12 7.88 8.63
C TYR A 93 -5.54 7.33 8.35
N ALA A 94 -5.71 6.48 7.33
CA ALA A 94 -6.98 5.88 6.94
C ALA A 94 -7.61 4.98 8.02
N LEU A 95 -6.85 4.58 9.05
CA LEU A 95 -7.35 3.75 10.16
C LEU A 95 -7.93 4.58 11.32
N PHE A 96 -7.80 5.91 11.30
CA PHE A 96 -8.17 6.77 12.43
C PHE A 96 -9.55 7.45 12.23
N ASP A 97 -10.54 6.71 11.74
CA ASP A 97 -11.86 7.23 11.37
C ASP A 97 -12.67 7.76 12.55
N LEU A 98 -12.42 7.30 13.77
CA LEU A 98 -13.03 7.88 14.96
C LEU A 98 -12.55 9.33 15.22
N TRP A 99 -11.30 9.63 14.90
CA TRP A 99 -10.64 10.89 15.29
C TRP A 99 -10.39 11.86 14.13
N SER A 100 -10.40 11.38 12.87
CA SER A 100 -10.10 12.19 11.69
C SER A 100 -11.25 12.17 10.69
N PRO A 101 -11.84 13.33 10.35
CA PRO A 101 -12.76 13.47 9.23
C PRO A 101 -12.15 13.01 7.90
N GLN A 102 -10.87 13.28 7.68
CA GLN A 102 -10.12 12.85 6.49
C GLN A 102 -10.04 11.32 6.41
N SER A 103 -9.83 10.66 7.55
CA SER A 103 -9.88 9.21 7.65
C SER A 103 -11.27 8.65 7.28
N ARG A 104 -12.36 9.22 7.84
CA ARG A 104 -13.73 8.81 7.46
C ARG A 104 -13.99 8.96 5.97
N TYR A 105 -13.52 10.06 5.39
CA TYR A 105 -13.67 10.34 3.97
C TYR A 105 -12.93 9.30 3.10
N VAL A 106 -11.67 8.99 3.41
CA VAL A 106 -10.94 7.96 2.64
C VAL A 106 -11.55 6.57 2.83
N GLN A 107 -12.04 6.24 4.03
CA GLN A 107 -12.73 4.97 4.23
C GLN A 107 -14.02 4.86 3.42
N GLU A 108 -14.76 5.95 3.20
CA GLU A 108 -15.91 5.91 2.29
C GLU A 108 -15.48 5.68 0.84
N LYS A 109 -14.40 6.32 0.39
CA LYS A 109 -13.82 6.06 -0.95
C LYS A 109 -13.42 4.59 -1.11
N ILE A 110 -12.76 4.02 -0.11
CA ILE A 110 -12.41 2.58 -0.10
C ILE A 110 -13.66 1.70 -0.15
N ARG A 111 -14.68 1.99 0.67
CA ARG A 111 -15.95 1.25 0.65
C ARG A 111 -16.63 1.29 -0.70
N GLN A 112 -16.68 2.46 -1.33
CA GLN A 112 -17.25 2.62 -2.67
C GLN A 112 -16.45 1.81 -3.70
N TRP A 113 -15.13 1.93 -3.71
CA TRP A 113 -14.27 1.21 -4.63
C TRP A 113 -14.41 -0.31 -4.49
N ILE A 114 -14.45 -0.85 -3.26
CA ILE A 114 -14.67 -2.29 -3.04
C ILE A 114 -16.01 -2.74 -3.65
N ARG A 115 -17.09 -1.97 -3.48
CA ARG A 115 -18.41 -2.31 -4.06
C ARG A 115 -18.32 -2.36 -5.59
N GLU A 116 -17.67 -1.39 -6.21
CA GLU A 116 -17.47 -1.33 -7.66
C GLU A 116 -16.67 -2.54 -8.18
N GLN A 117 -15.56 -2.87 -7.52
CA GLN A 117 -14.74 -4.04 -7.88
C GLN A 117 -15.52 -5.37 -7.75
N LEU A 118 -16.34 -5.52 -6.71
CA LEU A 118 -17.19 -6.70 -6.55
C LEU A 118 -18.25 -6.79 -7.66
N LEU A 119 -18.87 -5.68 -8.05
CA LEU A 119 -19.84 -5.65 -9.14
C LEU A 119 -19.20 -6.05 -10.48
N ILE A 120 -18.02 -5.52 -10.79
CA ILE A 120 -17.24 -5.90 -11.98
C ILE A 120 -16.93 -7.40 -11.97
N GLY A 121 -16.48 -7.93 -10.83
CA GLY A 121 -16.19 -9.35 -10.67
C GLY A 121 -17.41 -10.28 -10.84
N ILE A 122 -18.61 -9.81 -10.48
CA ILE A 122 -19.86 -10.56 -10.71
C ILE A 122 -20.23 -10.57 -12.20
N GLN A 123 -20.11 -9.42 -12.87
CA GLN A 123 -20.44 -9.27 -14.30
C GLN A 123 -19.50 -10.08 -15.21
N SER A 124 -18.20 -10.16 -14.88
CA SER A 124 -17.25 -10.97 -15.63
C SER A 124 -17.57 -12.47 -15.54
N LYS A 125 -17.97 -12.94 -14.35
CA LYS A 125 -18.40 -14.34 -14.12
C LYS A 125 -19.71 -14.69 -14.84
N SER A 126 -20.67 -13.77 -14.95
CA SER A 126 -21.94 -14.04 -15.65
C SER A 126 -21.76 -14.13 -17.18
N LYS A 127 -20.91 -13.28 -17.76
CA LYS A 127 -20.54 -13.35 -19.20
C LYS A 127 -19.78 -14.62 -19.55
N SER A 128 -18.91 -15.10 -18.66
CA SER A 128 -18.19 -16.37 -18.85
C SER A 128 -19.13 -17.59 -18.90
N LYS A 129 -20.29 -17.55 -18.24
CA LYS A 129 -21.27 -18.65 -18.23
C LYS A 129 -22.22 -18.67 -19.44
N THR A 130 -22.28 -17.62 -20.25
CA THR A 130 -23.24 -17.50 -21.36
C THR A 130 -22.71 -17.98 -22.72
N VAL A 131 -21.54 -18.61 -22.76
CA VAL A 131 -20.95 -19.18 -23.99
C VAL A 131 -20.90 -20.71 -23.89
N THR A 132 -22.04 -21.36 -24.11
CA THR A 132 -22.17 -22.71 -24.71
C THR A 132 -23.66 -23.07 -24.86
N THR A 133 -24.32 -22.55 -25.89
CA THR A 133 -25.35 -23.31 -26.59
C THR A 133 -25.04 -23.22 -28.07
N ASN A 134 -24.41 -24.28 -28.60
CA ASN A 134 -24.26 -24.48 -30.03
C ASN A 134 -25.55 -25.16 -30.53
N PRO A 135 -26.43 -24.50 -31.32
CA PRO A 135 -27.58 -25.15 -31.92
C PRO A 135 -27.20 -25.82 -33.26
N GLN A 136 -26.09 -26.57 -33.28
CA GLN A 136 -25.71 -27.40 -34.42
C GLN A 136 -25.34 -28.79 -33.91
N CYS A 137 -26.36 -29.61 -33.71
CA CYS A 137 -26.32 -31.04 -34.02
C CYS A 137 -27.74 -31.59 -34.01
N ILE A 138 -28.11 -32.11 -35.20
CA ILE A 138 -29.23 -33.02 -35.58
C ILE A 138 -30.66 -32.48 -35.54
#